data_AF-A0A382WA55-F1
#
_entry.id   AF-A0A382WA55-F1
#
_cell.length_a   1.000
_cell.length_b   1.000
_cell.length_c   1.000
_cell.angle_alpha   90.00
_cell.angle_beta   90.00
_cell.angle_gamma   90.00
#
_symmetry.space_group_name_H-M   'P 1'
#
loop_
_entity.id
_entity.type
_entity.pdbx_description
1 polymer ?
#
loop_
_entity_poly.entity_id
_entity_poly.type
_entity_poly.pdbx_seq_one_letter_code
_entity_poly.pdbx_strand_id
1 'polypeptide(L)' 'MAEPLITNDAVVLGILMAILAFVFITAKSENPFWKKFYKFVPTLLLCYFIPSIFNSLGIFS' A
#
# COMPACT_ATOMS: atom_id res chain seq x y z
N MET A 1 15.20 -12.32 19.67
CA MET A 1 15.21 -10.88 19.35
C MET A 1 15.34 -10.78 17.86
N ALA A 2 14.28 -10.40 17.15
CA ALA A 2 14.35 -10.13 15.72
C ALA A 2 14.63 -8.63 15.59
N GLU A 3 15.81 -8.29 15.10
CA GLU A 3 16.27 -6.91 15.02
C GLU A 3 15.59 -6.20 13.83
N PRO A 4 15.04 -5.00 14.02
CA PRO A 4 14.37 -4.27 12.95
C PRO A 4 15.38 -3.73 11.92
N LEU A 5 15.49 -4.40 10.77
CA LEU A 5 16.50 -4.11 9.74
C LEU A 5 16.31 -2.79 8.96
N ILE A 6 15.35 -1.93 9.32
CA ILE A 6 15.13 -0.62 8.69
C ILE A 6 15.43 0.52 9.67
N THR A 7 14.61 0.70 10.71
CA THR A 7 14.74 1.79 11.72
C THR A 7 14.95 3.17 11.07
N ASN A 8 14.20 3.45 9.99
CA ASN A 8 14.29 4.70 9.23
C ASN A 8 12.93 5.13 8.70
N ASP A 9 12.28 6.08 9.38
CA ASP A 9 10.97 6.63 9.04
C ASP A 9 10.87 7.15 7.59
N ALA A 10 11.96 7.61 6.98
CA ALA A 10 11.95 8.09 5.60
C ALA A 10 11.80 6.95 4.58
N VAL A 11 12.35 5.76 4.86
CA VAL A 11 12.10 4.55 4.04
C VAL A 11 10.67 4.07 4.22
N VAL A 12 10.17 4.10 5.47
CA VAL A 12 8.77 3.79 5.80
C VAL A 12 7.81 4.67 4.99
N LEU A 13 8.02 6.00 5.04
CA LEU A 13 7.29 6.99 4.25
C LEU A 13 7.42 6.78 2.74
N GLY A 14 8.62 6.46 2.25
CA GLY A 14 8.87 6.22 0.83
C GLY A 14 8.06 5.05 0.27
N ILE A 15 8.01 3.92 0.99
CA ILE A 15 7.21 2.75 0.59
C ILE A 15 5.71 3.05 0.71
N LEU A 16 5.26 3.74 1.76
CA LEU A 16 3.88 4.22 1.90
C LEU A 16 3.45 5.11 0.72
N MET A 17 4.29 6.07 0.33
CA MET A 17 4.07 6.93 -0.83
C MET A 17 4.06 6.13 -2.15
N ALA A 18 4.95 5.15 -2.31
CA ALA A 18 4.98 4.28 -3.48
C ALA A 18 3.71 3.41 -3.60
N ILE A 19 3.23 2.83 -2.49
CA ILE A 19 1.97 2.07 -2.43
C ILE A 19 0.79 3.00 -2.76
N LEU A 20 0.73 4.19 -2.16
CA LEU A 20 -0.31 5.18 -2.46
C LEU A 20 -0.32 5.58 -3.93
N ALA A 21 0.84 5.89 -4.51
CA ALA A 21 0.98 6.21 -5.93
C ALA A 21 0.52 5.05 -6.82
N PHE A 22 0.91 3.81 -6.52
CA PHE A 22 0.49 2.63 -7.25
C PHE A 22 -1.04 2.43 -7.16
N VAL A 23 -1.63 2.54 -5.97
CA VAL A 23 -3.08 2.42 -5.76
C VAL A 23 -3.84 3.55 -6.46
N PHE A 24 -3.34 4.79 -6.46
CA PHE A 24 -3.95 5.92 -7.17
C PHE A 24 -3.87 5.78 -8.70
N ILE A 25 -2.73 5.38 -9.25
CA ILE A 25 -2.58 5.11 -10.70
C ILE A 25 -3.55 4.01 -11.13
N THR A 26 -3.62 2.95 -10.34
CA THR A 26 -4.44 1.78 -10.61
C THR A 26 -5.94 2.09 -10.45
N ALA A 27 -6.32 2.93 -9.48
CA ALA A 27 -7.69 3.43 -9.29
C ALA A 27 -8.11 4.47 -10.34
N LYS A 28 -7.16 5.25 -10.87
CA LYS A 28 -7.37 6.16 -12.01
C LYS A 28 -7.43 5.42 -13.35
N SER A 29 -6.96 4.17 -13.42
CA SER A 29 -7.03 3.36 -14.62
C SER A 29 -8.48 3.01 -14.95
N GLU A 30 -9.00 3.59 -16.04
CA GLU A 30 -10.39 3.36 -16.48
C GLU A 30 -10.67 1.96 -17.04
N ASN A 31 -9.66 1.10 -17.06
CA ASN A 31 -9.78 -0.31 -17.41
C ASN A 31 -10.97 -0.97 -16.69
N PRO A 32 -11.92 -1.60 -17.42
CA PRO A 32 -13.16 -2.11 -16.83
C PRO A 32 -12.94 -3.18 -15.77
N PHE A 33 -11.81 -3.92 -15.86
CA PHE A 33 -11.38 -4.88 -14.84
C PHE A 33 -11.08 -4.20 -13.49
N TRP A 34 -10.19 -3.19 -13.50
CA TRP A 34 -9.84 -2.41 -12.32
C TRP A 34 -11.07 -1.66 -11.78
N LYS A 35 -11.85 -0.99 -12.64
CA LYS A 35 -13.07 -0.28 -12.24
C LYS A 35 -14.10 -1.19 -11.54
N LYS A 36 -14.20 -2.46 -11.95
CA LYS A 36 -15.05 -3.48 -11.30
C LYS A 36 -14.46 -3.98 -9.97
N PHE A 37 -13.14 -4.09 -9.87
CA PHE A 37 -12.43 -4.42 -8.63
C PHE A 37 -12.58 -3.31 -7.57
N TYR A 38 -12.32 -2.04 -7.94
CA TYR A 38 -12.49 -0.88 -7.05
C TYR A 38 -13.95 -0.59 -6.66
N LYS A 39 -14.92 -1.07 -7.43
CA LYS A 39 -16.34 -1.05 -7.04
C LYS A 39 -16.65 -2.03 -5.90
N PHE A 40 -15.88 -3.11 -5.79
CA PHE A 40 -16.06 -4.14 -4.75
C PHE A 40 -15.16 -3.88 -3.53
N VAL A 41 -13.94 -3.40 -3.76
CA VAL A 41 -12.97 -3.05 -2.71
C VAL A 41 -12.64 -1.55 -2.84
N PRO A 42 -13.17 -0.68 -1.95
CA PRO A 42 -13.01 0.76 -2.11
C PRO A 42 -11.54 1.16 -1.97
N THR A 43 -11.12 2.20 -2.69
CA THR A 43 -9.73 2.68 -2.74
C THR A 43 -9.15 2.96 -1.35
N LEU A 44 -9.98 3.50 -0.43
CA LEU A 44 -9.65 3.75 0.97
C LEU A 44 -9.31 2.49 1.76
N LEU A 45 -9.99 1.37 1.47
CA LEU A 45 -9.68 0.08 2.09
C LEU A 45 -8.38 -0.45 1.50
N LEU A 46 -8.20 -0.46 0.18
CA LEU A 46 -6.95 -0.90 -0.46
C LEU A 46 -5.72 -0.12 0.04
N CYS A 47 -5.81 1.22 0.10
CA CYS A 47 -4.70 2.06 0.51
C CYS A 47 -4.38 1.98 2.01
N TYR A 48 -5.25 1.40 2.83
CA TYR A 48 -4.97 1.08 4.23
C TYR A 48 -4.49 -0.37 4.39
N PHE A 49 -5.13 -1.32 3.71
CA PHE A 49 -4.85 -2.75 3.84
C PHE A 49 -3.47 -3.15 3.31
N ILE A 50 -3.04 -2.62 2.15
CA ILE A 50 -1.73 -2.94 1.58
C ILE A 50 -0.57 -2.48 2.48
N PRO A 51 -0.48 -1.21 2.94
CA PRO A 51 0.60 -0.82 3.84
C PRO A 51 0.48 -1.50 5.21
N SER A 52 -0.73 -1.73 5.75
CA SER A 52 -0.89 -2.49 7.00
C SER A 52 -0.43 -3.96 6.88
N ILE A 53 -0.62 -4.62 5.73
CA ILE A 53 -0.08 -5.96 5.48
C ILE A 53 1.44 -5.92 5.38
N PHE A 54 2.03 -5.03 4.58
CA PHE A 54 3.50 -4.93 4.51
C PHE A 54 4.12 -4.59 5.88
N ASN A 55 3.44 -3.77 6.70
CA ASN A 55 3.79 -3.50 8.10
C ASN A 55 3.72 -4.76 8.97
N SER A 56 2.62 -5.50 8.91
CA SER A 56 2.46 -6.74 9.67
C SER A 56 3.36 -7.90 9.19
N LEU A 57 3.89 -7.84 7.96
CA LEU A 57 4.87 -8.78 7.41
C LEU A 57 6.31 -8.49 7.87
N GLY A 58 6.53 -7.46 8.69
CA GLY A 58 7.85 -7.15 9.27
C GLY A 58 8.84 -6.49 8.31
N ILE A 59 8.37 -5.94 7.18
CA ILE A 59 9.20 -5.14 6.25
C ILE A 59 9.48 -3.74 6.82
N PHE A 60 8.65 -3.28 7.75
CA PHE A 60 8.80 -1.98 8.41
C PHE A 60 9.04 -2.15 9.91
N SER A 61 10.01 -1.38 10.41
CA SER A 61 10.20 -0.95 11.80
C SER A 61 11.28 0.16 11.80
#